data_AF-A0A7W4E748-F1
#
_entry.id   AF-A0A7W4E748-F1
#
_cell.length_a   1.000
_cell.length_b   1.000
_cell.length_c   1.000
_cell.angle_alpha   90.00
_cell.angle_beta   90.00
_cell.angle_gamma   90.00
#
_symmetry.space_group_name_H-M   'P 1'
#
loop_
_entity.id
_entity.type
_entity.pdbx_description
1 polymer ?
#
loop_
_entity_poly.entity_id
_entity_poly.type
_entity_poly.pdbx_seq_one_letter_code
_entity_poly.pdbx_strand_id
1 'polypeptide(L)'
;MAVDAHNIYSDNAETKAKLAEIKGQIIEAVIKGTVSTKIKNTFGIGNPSAGSVAYDRLKNAVAKNYGSARKDSKGEPVRNTGRVINNIDDRQEIVEEYDNTDIKQFGIADLITRRKNSQASSLARYLDTAFFAEAVKSGTEIQSLTSATPIEEVLEKVIQTVETVKNDWVDGVDRSEIVLTVTPAIYG
;
A
#
# COMPACT_ATOMS: atom_id res chain seq x y z
N MET A 1 15.16 -5.71 18.54
CA MET A 1 15.78 -6.24 19.76
C MET A 1 14.68 -6.35 20.80
N ALA A 2 14.58 -7.46 21.53
CA ALA A 2 13.56 -7.62 22.57
C ALA A 2 13.74 -6.58 23.67
N VAL A 3 12.67 -5.83 23.95
CA VAL A 3 12.62 -4.77 24.96
C VAL A 3 12.50 -5.38 26.35
N ASP A 4 13.16 -4.77 27.33
CA ASP A 4 13.13 -5.21 28.73
C ASP A 4 11.76 -4.90 29.37
N ALA A 5 11.24 -5.85 30.15
CA ALA A 5 10.03 -5.61 30.92
C ALA A 5 10.25 -4.50 31.95
N HIS A 6 9.24 -3.67 32.18
CA HIS A 6 9.37 -2.55 33.10
C HIS A 6 9.67 -3.00 34.54
N ASN A 7 8.98 -4.03 35.05
CA ASN A 7 9.05 -4.50 36.44
C ASN A 7 9.02 -6.05 36.61
N ILE A 8 9.36 -6.81 35.58
CA ILE A 8 9.42 -8.29 35.67
C ILE A 8 10.87 -8.71 35.50
N TYR A 9 11.38 -9.55 36.40
CA TYR A 9 12.76 -10.04 36.40
C TYR A 9 12.78 -11.53 36.06
N SER A 10 13.78 -11.98 35.31
CA SER A 10 14.12 -13.41 35.22
C SER A 10 14.63 -13.89 36.58
N ASP A 11 14.68 -15.21 36.78
CA ASP A 11 14.88 -15.95 38.04
C ASP A 11 15.96 -15.45 39.03
N ASN A 12 16.80 -14.50 38.64
CA ASN A 12 17.86 -13.90 39.45
C ASN A 12 17.57 -12.48 40.01
N ALA A 13 16.34 -11.94 39.93
CA ALA A 13 15.91 -10.64 40.50
C ALA A 13 16.69 -9.37 40.04
N GLU A 14 17.75 -9.54 39.25
CA GLU A 14 18.62 -8.47 38.76
C GLU A 14 18.47 -8.28 37.25
N THR A 15 18.16 -9.35 36.52
CA THR A 15 17.99 -9.30 35.07
C THR A 15 16.52 -9.12 34.74
N LYS A 16 16.16 -8.05 34.03
CA LYS A 16 14.78 -7.84 33.56
C LYS A 16 14.40 -8.93 32.56
N ALA A 17 13.23 -9.52 32.75
CA ALA A 17 12.66 -10.47 31.81
C ALA A 17 12.44 -9.79 30.46
N LYS A 18 12.71 -10.51 29.37
CA LYS A 18 12.43 -10.01 28.02
C LYS A 18 10.93 -10.07 27.75
N LEU A 19 10.37 -9.00 27.20
CA LEU A 19 8.99 -9.01 26.75
C LEU A 19 8.82 -10.06 25.63
N ALA A 20 7.74 -10.82 25.70
CA ALA A 20 7.37 -11.74 24.63
C ALA A 20 6.94 -10.92 23.40
N GLU A 21 7.80 -10.87 22.39
CA GLU A 21 7.49 -10.20 21.12
C GLU A 21 6.80 -11.17 20.17
N ILE A 22 5.50 -11.01 19.94
CA ILE A 22 4.79 -11.73 18.87
C ILE A 22 4.96 -10.93 17.57
N LYS A 23 5.88 -11.36 16.71
CA LYS A 23 6.15 -10.72 15.41
C LYS A 23 5.46 -11.47 14.27
N GLY A 24 4.99 -10.73 13.26
CA GLY A 24 4.58 -11.26 11.96
C GLY A 24 3.08 -11.52 11.79
N GLN A 25 2.37 -11.97 12.82
CA GLN A 25 0.96 -12.34 12.65
C GLN A 25 -0.01 -11.16 12.42
N ILE A 26 0.34 -9.95 12.86
CA ILE A 26 -0.46 -8.73 12.64
C ILE A 26 -0.27 -8.24 11.20
N ILE A 27 0.96 -8.29 10.69
CA ILE A 27 1.30 -7.80 9.34
C ILE A 27 0.55 -8.59 8.27
N GLU A 28 0.51 -9.92 8.39
CA GLU A 28 -0.21 -10.76 7.43
C GLU A 28 -1.72 -10.47 7.42
N ALA A 29 -2.32 -10.22 8.59
CA ALA A 29 -3.73 -9.88 8.71
C ALA A 29 -4.04 -8.50 8.08
N VAL A 30 -3.14 -7.52 8.27
CA VAL A 30 -3.26 -6.19 7.65
C VAL A 30 -3.17 -6.29 6.13
N ILE A 31 -2.21 -7.06 5.60
CA ILE A 31 -2.05 -7.23 4.15
C ILE A 31 -3.29 -7.89 3.55
N LYS A 32 -3.83 -8.94 4.19
CA LYS A 32 -5.04 -9.63 3.72
C LYS A 32 -6.29 -8.75 3.76
N GLY A 33 -6.37 -7.84 4.74
CA GLY A 33 -7.55 -7.00 4.99
C GLY A 33 -7.60 -5.70 4.19
N THR A 34 -6.49 -5.25 3.60
CA THR A 34 -6.42 -3.98 2.87
C THR A 34 -6.78 -4.14 1.40
N VAL A 35 -7.57 -3.20 0.87
CA VAL A 35 -7.88 -3.13 -0.56
C VAL A 35 -6.70 -2.52 -1.32
N SER A 36 -6.04 -1.53 -0.73
CA SER A 36 -4.94 -0.81 -1.38
C SER A 36 -3.76 -1.72 -1.77
N THR A 37 -3.49 -2.78 -0.99
CA THR A 37 -2.40 -3.72 -1.27
C THR A 37 -2.63 -4.59 -2.50
N LYS A 38 -3.87 -4.77 -2.92
CA LYS A 38 -4.22 -5.51 -4.14
C LYS A 38 -4.08 -4.68 -5.41
N ILE A 39 -4.15 -3.36 -5.28
CA ILE A 39 -4.22 -2.42 -6.40
C ILE A 39 -2.85 -1.76 -6.63
N LYS A 40 -2.11 -1.46 -5.57
CA LYS A 40 -0.84 -0.73 -5.66
C LYS A 40 0.34 -1.65 -5.94
N ASN A 41 1.36 -1.10 -6.59
CA ASN A 41 2.62 -1.80 -6.77
C ASN A 41 3.37 -1.94 -5.42
N THR A 42 3.65 -3.17 -5.01
CA THR A 42 4.42 -3.50 -3.80
C THR A 42 5.89 -3.79 -4.07
N PHE A 43 6.30 -3.91 -5.33
CA PHE A 43 7.66 -4.25 -5.76
C PHE A 43 8.52 -2.99 -5.95
N GLY A 44 8.79 -2.30 -4.84
CA GLY A 44 9.75 -1.20 -4.83
C GLY A 44 11.18 -1.69 -4.62
N ILE A 45 12.14 -0.93 -5.15
CA ILE A 45 13.58 -1.19 -5.03
C ILE A 45 14.15 -0.29 -3.92
N GLY A 46 14.87 -0.89 -2.98
CA GLY A 46 15.53 -0.16 -1.90
C GLY A 46 15.43 -0.88 -0.56
N ASN A 47 15.95 -0.25 0.49
CA ASN A 47 15.81 -0.74 1.85
C ASN A 47 14.77 0.12 2.58
N PRO A 48 13.59 -0.43 2.94
CA PRO A 48 12.58 0.29 3.71
C PRO A 48 13.12 0.86 5.04
N SER A 49 14.13 0.23 5.62
CA SER A 49 14.79 0.70 6.85
C SER A 49 15.60 1.98 6.66
N ALA A 50 15.97 2.30 5.41
CA ALA A 50 16.63 3.55 5.05
C ALA A 50 15.64 4.72 4.89
N GLY A 51 14.33 4.49 5.09
CA GLY A 51 13.30 5.55 5.11
C GLY A 51 12.74 5.91 3.74
N SER A 52 13.11 5.23 2.66
CA SER A 52 12.50 5.41 1.34
C SER A 52 12.64 4.18 0.46
N VAL A 53 11.77 4.08 -0.54
CA VAL A 53 11.76 3.03 -1.57
C VAL A 53 11.55 3.69 -2.94
N ALA A 54 12.28 3.23 -3.95
CA ALA A 54 12.17 3.76 -5.30
C ALA A 54 11.40 2.82 -6.22
N TYR A 55 10.67 3.41 -7.16
CA TYR A 55 9.96 2.71 -8.22
C TYR A 55 10.45 3.23 -9.56
N ASP A 56 11.04 2.34 -10.35
CA ASP A 56 11.55 2.68 -11.66
C ASP A 56 10.41 2.68 -12.68
N ARG A 57 10.40 3.69 -13.55
CA ARG A 57 9.48 3.81 -14.68
C ARG A 57 10.28 4.02 -15.95
N LEU A 58 10.47 2.91 -16.67
CA LEU A 58 11.21 2.90 -17.91
C LEU A 58 10.35 3.50 -19.02
N LYS A 59 10.96 4.33 -19.87
CA LYS A 59 10.31 4.88 -21.06
C LYS A 59 9.95 3.75 -22.03
N ASN A 60 8.74 3.79 -22.60
CA ASN A 60 8.29 2.77 -23.54
C ASN A 60 9.16 2.73 -24.80
N ALA A 61 9.34 1.53 -25.34
CA ALA A 61 10.06 1.33 -26.58
C ALA A 61 9.24 1.86 -27.76
N VAL A 62 9.88 2.62 -28.65
CA VAL A 62 9.26 3.12 -29.88
C VAL A 62 9.80 2.34 -31.07
N ALA A 63 8.90 1.77 -31.88
CA ALA A 63 9.29 1.07 -33.10
C ALA A 63 10.01 2.03 -34.06
N LYS A 64 11.14 1.58 -34.62
CA LYS A 64 11.92 2.32 -35.62
C LYS A 64 12.05 1.48 -36.88
N ASN A 65 12.25 2.16 -38.01
CA ASN A 65 12.51 1.51 -39.28
C ASN A 65 13.72 0.56 -39.18
N TYR A 66 13.62 -0.59 -39.83
CA TYR A 66 14.67 -1.58 -39.89
C TYR A 66 15.96 -0.97 -40.45
N GLY A 67 17.10 -1.27 -39.82
CA GLY A 67 18.42 -0.75 -40.22
C GLY A 67 18.80 0.61 -39.62
N SER A 68 17.90 1.30 -38.92
CA SER A 68 18.21 2.58 -38.22
C SER A 68 19.39 2.45 -37.24
N ALA A 69 19.36 1.44 -36.36
CA ALA A 69 20.45 1.17 -35.42
C ALA A 69 21.77 0.76 -36.10
N ARG A 70 21.70 0.17 -37.30
CA ARG A 70 22.90 -0.20 -38.09
C ARG A 70 23.53 1.03 -38.72
N LYS A 71 22.72 2.00 -39.19
CA LYS A 71 23.19 3.28 -39.72
C LYS A 71 23.89 4.12 -38.65
N ASP A 72 23.33 4.12 -37.44
CA ASP A 72 23.85 4.94 -36.34
C ASP A 72 24.90 4.20 -35.48
N SER A 73 25.19 2.93 -35.78
CA SER A 73 26.09 2.04 -35.02
C SER A 73 25.75 1.95 -33.53
N LYS A 74 24.50 2.23 -33.13
CA LYS A 74 24.03 2.15 -31.75
C LYS A 74 22.51 1.93 -31.67
N GLY A 75 22.07 1.24 -30.61
CA GLY A 75 20.67 1.15 -30.23
C GLY A 75 20.19 2.40 -29.48
N GLU A 76 18.87 2.53 -29.30
CA GLU A 76 18.30 3.57 -28.44
C GLU A 76 18.52 3.20 -26.96
N PRO A 77 18.99 4.13 -26.11
CA PRO A 77 19.13 3.87 -24.68
C PRO A 77 17.78 3.73 -23.98
N VAL A 78 17.68 2.75 -23.07
CA VAL A 78 16.56 2.66 -22.13
C VAL A 78 16.70 3.77 -21.10
N ARG A 79 15.67 4.60 -20.94
CA ARG A 79 15.69 5.73 -20.01
C ARG A 79 14.69 5.53 -18.87
N ASN A 80 15.13 5.71 -17.64
CA ASN A 80 14.28 5.70 -16.45
C ASN A 80 13.96 7.13 -16.01
N THR A 81 13.24 7.88 -16.85
CA THR A 81 12.93 9.30 -16.62
C THR A 81 11.76 9.52 -15.67
N GLY A 82 10.96 8.48 -15.39
CA GLY A 82 9.77 8.58 -14.55
C GLY A 82 9.96 8.02 -13.14
N ARG A 83 11.20 7.87 -12.67
CA ARG A 83 11.50 7.27 -11.36
C ARG A 83 10.77 8.01 -10.24
N VAL A 84 10.04 7.27 -9.41
CA VAL A 84 9.31 7.79 -8.25
C VAL A 84 9.99 7.34 -6.97
N ILE A 85 10.20 8.27 -6.04
CA ILE A 85 10.71 7.97 -4.70
C ILE A 85 9.53 8.08 -3.74
N ASN A 86 9.26 6.99 -3.03
CA ASN A 86 8.29 6.95 -1.95
C ASN A 86 9.03 7.04 -0.62
N ASN A 87 8.78 8.08 0.16
CA ASN A 87 9.34 8.22 1.50
C ASN A 87 8.48 7.43 2.50
N ILE A 88 9.13 6.83 3.49
CA ILE A 88 8.47 6.11 4.58
C ILE A 88 8.55 7.01 5.82
N ASP A 89 7.63 7.96 5.89
CA ASP A 89 7.55 9.00 6.92
C ASP A 89 6.29 8.90 7.80
N ASP A 90 5.25 8.19 7.37
CA ASP A 90 4.06 7.94 8.17
C ASP A 90 4.24 6.74 9.13
N ARG A 91 4.59 7.04 10.39
CA ARG A 91 4.73 6.04 11.47
C ARG A 91 3.53 6.07 12.40
N GLN A 92 2.89 4.93 12.55
CA GLN A 92 1.75 4.73 13.45
C GLN A 92 2.08 3.70 14.52
N GLU A 93 1.60 3.92 15.74
CA GLU A 93 1.73 3.01 16.87
C GLU A 93 0.39 2.88 17.60
N ILE A 94 0.11 1.67 18.10
CA ILE A 94 -1.04 1.40 18.96
C ILE A 94 -0.49 0.89 20.28
N VAL A 95 -0.68 1.66 21.35
CA VAL A 95 -0.30 1.30 22.72
C VAL A 95 -1.56 1.09 23.55
N GLU A 96 -1.64 -0.05 24.24
CA GLU A 96 -2.79 -0.44 25.06
C GLU A 96 -2.31 -0.95 26.41
N GLU A 97 -2.89 -0.42 27.48
CA GLU A 97 -2.61 -0.81 28.86
C GLU A 97 -3.82 -1.54 29.45
N TYR A 98 -3.54 -2.54 30.29
CA TYR A 98 -4.56 -3.40 30.91
C TYR A 98 -4.29 -3.54 32.41
N ASP A 99 -5.35 -3.58 33.21
CA ASP A 99 -5.23 -3.87 34.63
C ASP A 99 -5.05 -5.38 34.88
N ASN A 100 -4.37 -5.71 35.97
CA ASN A 100 -4.14 -7.07 36.43
C ASN A 100 -5.43 -7.83 36.71
N THR A 101 -6.52 -7.13 37.09
CA THR A 101 -7.84 -7.74 37.27
C THR A 101 -8.42 -8.23 35.95
N ASP A 102 -8.29 -7.45 34.87
CA ASP A 102 -8.78 -7.80 33.54
C ASP A 102 -7.99 -8.97 32.97
N ILE A 103 -6.67 -8.96 33.17
CA ILE A 103 -5.77 -10.06 32.75
C ILE A 103 -6.17 -11.37 33.43
N LYS A 104 -6.52 -11.33 34.73
CA LYS A 104 -6.97 -12.51 35.49
C LYS A 104 -8.35 -13.00 35.04
N GLN A 105 -9.24 -12.10 34.65
CA GLN A 105 -10.60 -12.44 34.25
C GLN A 105 -10.68 -13.04 32.84
N PHE A 106 -9.97 -12.46 31.87
CA PHE A 106 -10.04 -12.88 30.47
C PHE A 106 -8.93 -13.85 30.07
N GLY A 107 -7.84 -13.92 30.85
CA GLY A 107 -6.66 -14.68 30.49
C GLY A 107 -5.84 -14.00 29.40
N ILE A 108 -4.51 -14.12 29.51
CA ILE A 108 -3.55 -13.45 28.60
C ILE A 108 -3.74 -13.91 27.15
N ALA A 109 -3.92 -15.21 26.91
CA ALA A 109 -3.99 -15.78 25.57
C ALA A 109 -5.21 -15.29 24.77
N ASP A 110 -6.39 -15.24 25.40
CA ASP A 110 -7.64 -14.80 24.80
C ASP A 110 -7.63 -13.29 24.53
N LEU A 111 -7.11 -12.51 25.48
CA LEU A 111 -6.95 -11.07 25.33
C LEU A 111 -6.05 -10.74 24.14
N ILE A 112 -4.86 -11.34 24.07
CA ILE A 112 -3.90 -11.12 22.96
C ILE A 112 -4.53 -11.47 21.62
N THR A 113 -5.27 -12.58 21.53
CA THR A 113 -5.86 -13.02 20.25
C THR A 113 -6.93 -12.04 19.75
N ARG A 114 -7.82 -11.57 20.64
CA ARG A 114 -8.85 -10.58 20.28
C ARG A 114 -8.25 -9.23 19.92
N ARG A 115 -7.25 -8.77 20.69
CA ARG A 115 -6.59 -7.49 20.45
C ARG A 115 -5.78 -7.50 19.17
N LYS A 116 -5.06 -8.58 18.88
CA LYS A 116 -4.35 -8.76 17.61
C LYS A 116 -5.24 -8.48 16.40
N ASN A 117 -6.44 -9.09 16.35
CA ASN A 117 -7.36 -8.90 15.22
C ASN A 117 -7.92 -7.47 15.16
N SER A 118 -8.20 -6.88 16.32
CA SER A 118 -8.69 -5.49 16.41
C SER A 118 -7.63 -4.49 15.95
N GLN A 119 -6.39 -4.62 16.43
CA GLN A 119 -5.26 -3.77 16.04
C GLN A 119 -4.94 -3.91 14.54
N ALA A 120 -4.90 -5.14 14.02
CA ALA A 120 -4.71 -5.39 12.61
C ALA A 120 -5.80 -4.70 11.76
N SER A 121 -7.06 -4.79 12.17
CA SER A 121 -8.19 -4.14 11.47
C SER A 121 -8.12 -2.62 11.53
N SER A 122 -7.69 -2.06 12.67
CA SER A 122 -7.51 -0.62 12.84
C SER A 122 -6.41 -0.09 11.92
N LEU A 123 -5.26 -0.77 11.90
CA LEU A 123 -4.14 -0.40 11.04
C LEU A 123 -4.49 -0.56 9.56
N ALA A 124 -5.21 -1.62 9.17
CA ALA A 124 -5.69 -1.80 7.81
C ALA A 124 -6.59 -0.64 7.35
N ARG A 125 -7.55 -0.23 8.20
CA ARG A 125 -8.44 0.90 7.91
C ARG A 125 -7.68 2.21 7.75
N TYR A 126 -6.71 2.46 8.63
CA TYR A 126 -5.87 3.65 8.55
C TYR A 126 -5.12 3.69 7.22
N LEU A 127 -4.45 2.60 6.84
CA LEU A 127 -3.66 2.52 5.61
C LEU A 127 -4.50 2.69 4.34
N ASP A 128 -5.69 2.07 4.28
CA ASP A 128 -6.58 2.25 3.13
C ASP A 128 -7.15 3.67 3.05
N THR A 129 -7.51 4.27 4.20
CA THR A 129 -8.00 5.66 4.23
C THR A 129 -6.94 6.64 3.73
N ALA A 130 -5.71 6.50 4.21
CA ALA A 130 -4.58 7.31 3.76
C ALA A 130 -4.28 7.10 2.27
N PHE A 131 -4.32 5.85 1.79
CA PHE A 131 -4.12 5.52 0.38
C PHE A 131 -5.15 6.20 -0.53
N PHE A 132 -6.45 6.08 -0.21
CA PHE A 132 -7.49 6.69 -1.04
C PHE A 132 -7.51 8.21 -0.95
N ALA A 133 -7.14 8.79 0.20
CA ALA A 133 -6.99 10.25 0.33
C ALA A 133 -5.88 10.77 -0.61
N GLU A 134 -4.73 10.10 -0.66
CA GLU A 134 -3.64 10.46 -1.57
C GLU A 134 -4.01 10.19 -3.03
N ALA A 135 -4.74 9.10 -3.31
CA ALA A 135 -5.22 8.78 -4.66
C ALA A 135 -6.17 9.86 -5.21
N VAL A 136 -7.06 10.41 -4.39
CA VAL A 136 -7.95 11.51 -4.78
C VAL A 136 -7.15 12.80 -5.00
N LYS A 137 -6.17 13.08 -4.12
CA LYS A 137 -5.35 14.29 -4.19
C LYS A 137 -4.43 14.31 -5.42
N SER A 138 -3.79 13.19 -5.73
CA SER A 138 -2.84 13.06 -6.84
C SER A 138 -3.51 12.62 -8.15
N GLY A 139 -4.78 12.21 -8.11
CA GLY A 139 -5.56 11.81 -9.27
C GLY A 139 -5.96 12.98 -10.16
N THR A 140 -6.23 12.68 -11.42
CA THR A 140 -6.79 13.65 -12.37
C THR A 140 -8.31 13.52 -12.36
N GLU A 141 -9.01 14.62 -12.07
CA GLU A 141 -10.46 14.67 -12.15
C GLU A 141 -10.93 14.53 -13.61
N ILE A 142 -11.85 13.59 -13.85
CA ILE A 142 -12.51 13.43 -15.14
C ILE A 142 -13.71 14.39 -15.17
N GLN A 143 -13.57 15.45 -15.96
CA GLN A 143 -14.62 16.46 -16.10
C GLN A 143 -15.84 15.93 -16.84
N SER A 144 -16.99 16.60 -16.67
CA SER A 144 -18.26 16.31 -17.37
C SER A 144 -19.01 15.05 -16.91
N LEU A 145 -18.73 14.55 -15.70
CA LEU A 145 -19.56 13.57 -15.01
C LEU A 145 -20.63 14.34 -14.22
N THR A 146 -21.89 14.31 -14.66
CA THR A 146 -22.99 14.97 -13.95
C THR A 146 -23.77 13.96 -13.13
N SER A 147 -24.39 14.40 -12.03
CA SER A 147 -25.23 13.54 -11.18
C SER A 147 -26.50 13.02 -11.89
N ALA A 148 -26.83 13.54 -13.07
CA ALA A 148 -27.94 13.10 -13.90
C ALA A 148 -27.54 12.04 -14.96
N THR A 149 -26.24 11.75 -15.13
CA THR A 149 -25.75 10.78 -16.11
C THR A 149 -25.96 9.36 -15.57
N PRO A 150 -26.47 8.40 -16.39
CA PRO A 150 -26.53 6.99 -16.00
C PRO A 150 -25.17 6.48 -15.53
N ILE A 151 -25.16 5.65 -14.49
CA ILE A 151 -23.92 5.16 -13.88
C ILE A 151 -23.06 4.39 -14.89
N GLU A 152 -23.68 3.68 -15.83
CA GLU A 152 -23.02 2.91 -16.88
C GLU A 152 -22.21 3.82 -17.81
N GLU A 153 -22.77 4.98 -18.19
CA GLU A 153 -22.08 5.96 -19.03
C GLU A 153 -20.93 6.63 -18.28
N VAL A 154 -21.11 6.88 -16.97
CA VAL A 154 -20.05 7.42 -16.12
C VAL A 154 -18.89 6.43 -16.04
N LEU A 155 -19.17 5.15 -15.74
CA LEU A 155 -18.14 4.12 -15.61
C LEU A 155 -17.41 3.86 -16.93
N GLU A 156 -18.12 3.76 -18.06
CA GLU A 156 -17.48 3.54 -19.36
C GLU A 156 -16.58 4.73 -19.74
N LYS A 157 -16.98 5.97 -19.48
CA LYS A 157 -16.11 7.14 -19.70
C LYS A 157 -14.84 7.09 -18.87
N VAL A 158 -14.95 6.67 -17.60
CA VAL A 158 -13.78 6.51 -16.72
C VAL A 158 -12.83 5.45 -17.28
N ILE A 159 -13.36 4.29 -17.67
CA ILE A 159 -12.58 3.18 -18.24
C ILE A 159 -11.89 3.61 -19.53
N GLN A 160 -12.62 4.20 -20.48
CA GLN A 160 -12.05 4.66 -21.76
C GLN A 160 -10.96 5.72 -21.56
N THR A 161 -11.13 6.62 -20.58
CA THR A 161 -10.12 7.62 -20.27
C THR A 161 -8.82 6.95 -19.83
N VAL A 162 -8.89 5.91 -18.99
CA VAL A 162 -7.72 5.15 -18.54
C VAL A 162 -7.11 4.30 -19.68
N GLU A 163 -7.94 3.63 -20.48
CA GLU A 163 -7.49 2.82 -21.62
C GLU A 163 -6.69 3.63 -22.64
N THR A 164 -7.07 4.89 -22.85
CA THR A 164 -6.48 5.74 -23.89
C THR A 164 -5.33 6.62 -23.41
N VAL A 165 -4.94 6.52 -22.12
CA VAL A 165 -3.80 7.29 -21.59
C VAL A 165 -2.53 6.95 -22.35
N LYS A 166 -1.93 7.97 -22.98
CA LYS A 166 -0.62 7.86 -23.62
C LYS A 166 0.33 8.91 -23.06
N ASN A 167 1.47 8.45 -22.56
CA ASN A 167 2.59 9.27 -22.13
C ASN A 167 3.92 8.53 -22.40
N ASP A 168 5.04 9.08 -21.92
CA ASP A 168 6.36 8.49 -22.13
C ASP A 168 6.52 7.08 -21.53
N TRP A 169 5.70 6.70 -20.54
CA TRP A 169 5.81 5.46 -19.76
C TRP A 169 4.59 4.54 -19.89
N VAL A 170 3.46 5.03 -20.41
CA VAL A 170 2.19 4.31 -20.56
C VAL A 170 1.70 4.48 -21.99
N ASP A 171 1.37 3.38 -22.66
CA ASP A 171 0.83 3.37 -24.03
C ASP A 171 -0.52 2.65 -24.06
N GLY A 172 -1.48 3.24 -23.35
CA GLY A 172 -2.74 2.61 -22.99
C GLY A 172 -2.60 1.64 -21.82
N VAL A 173 -3.75 1.27 -21.25
CA VAL A 173 -3.88 0.27 -20.17
C VAL A 173 -4.93 -0.74 -20.60
N ASP A 174 -4.63 -2.03 -20.50
CA ASP A 174 -5.60 -3.08 -20.84
C ASP A 174 -6.73 -3.13 -19.80
N ARG A 175 -7.97 -3.42 -20.24
CA ARG A 175 -9.14 -3.49 -19.34
C ARG A 175 -8.95 -4.50 -18.22
N SER A 176 -8.18 -5.57 -18.47
CA SER A 176 -7.90 -6.60 -17.46
C SER A 176 -7.05 -6.10 -16.29
N GLU A 177 -6.34 -4.98 -16.46
CA GLU A 177 -5.48 -4.38 -15.45
C GLU A 177 -6.16 -3.20 -14.72
N ILE A 178 -7.31 -2.73 -15.21
CA ILE A 178 -8.06 -1.61 -14.63
C ILE A 178 -8.89 -2.12 -13.44
N VAL A 179 -8.64 -1.56 -12.27
CA VAL A 179 -9.43 -1.82 -11.06
C VAL A 179 -10.25 -0.60 -10.68
N LEU A 180 -11.57 -0.78 -10.62
CA LEU A 180 -12.51 0.24 -10.15
C LEU A 180 -12.90 -0.02 -8.69
N THR A 181 -12.75 1.00 -7.85
CA THR A 181 -13.26 0.98 -6.47
C THR A 181 -14.25 2.11 -6.30
N VAL A 182 -15.46 1.79 -5.82
CA VAL A 182 -16.56 2.77 -5.66
C VAL A 182 -17.04 2.81 -4.23
N THR A 183 -17.70 3.92 -3.86
CA THR A 183 -18.34 4.04 -2.56
C THR A 183 -19.63 3.20 -2.50
N PRO A 184 -20.08 2.80 -1.29
CA PRO A 184 -21.29 1.99 -1.13
C PRO A 184 -22.55 2.53 -1.82
N ALA A 185 -22.65 3.86 -1.99
CA ALA A 185 -23.77 4.51 -2.65
C ALA A 185 -23.95 4.10 -4.13
N ILE A 186 -22.91 3.57 -4.77
CA ILE A 186 -22.94 3.15 -6.18
C ILE A 186 -23.34 1.67 -6.33
N TYR A 187 -23.23 0.85 -5.29
CA TYR A 187 -23.58 -0.58 -5.35
C TYR A 187 -25.09 -0.87 -5.25
N GLY A 188 -25.91 0.15 -4.95
CA GLY A 188 -27.34 0.02 -4.62
C GLY A 188 -28.26 0.51 -5.73
#